data_AF-A0A836W351-F1
#
_entry.id   AF-A0A836W351-F1
#
_cell.length_a   1.000
_cell.length_b   1.000
_cell.length_c   1.000
_cell.angle_alpha   90.00
_cell.angle_beta   90.00
_cell.angle_gamma   90.00
#
_symmetry.space_group_name_H-M   'P 1'
#
loop_
_entity.id
_entity.type
_entity.pdbx_description
1 polymer ?
#
loop_
_entity_poly.entity_id
_entity_poly.type
_entity_poly.pdbx_seq_one_letter_code
_entity_poly.pdbx_strand_id
1 'polypeptide(L)'
;MDRIPTPLGPGAVKVLLLGGGELGKEVAIEAQRLGLEVVVVDRYDWAPAMHVAHRRYVVNMLDAGAVEAIVERENPVAVIPEIEAVNTEALGRLEEKGYHIVPNARAVKTAMNRIELRRWAAEELGLPTTRYAFAETPEEAYEACEKVGYPCLIKPEMSSSGHGHVKVTEPSREAVEKAYMESISHARGASRRVIVEEYVELETEYTVLAYRWLDGDKVRTDTMEPVEHWRYGEYHYIESWQPS
;
A
#
# COMPACT_ATOMS: atom_id res chain seq x y z
N MET A 1 30.20 3.06 -0.71
CA MET A 1 30.59 1.66 -0.42
C MET A 1 31.05 1.09 -1.75
N ASP A 2 32.34 0.82 -1.93
CA ASP A 2 32.90 0.62 -3.28
C ASP A 2 32.62 -0.77 -3.86
N ARG A 3 32.17 -1.73 -3.03
CA ARG A 3 31.74 -3.08 -3.43
C ARG A 3 30.66 -3.63 -2.49
N ILE A 4 29.67 -4.32 -3.07
CA ILE A 4 28.68 -5.11 -2.33
C ILE A 4 29.29 -6.49 -2.04
N PRO A 5 29.39 -6.94 -0.77
CA PRO A 5 29.87 -8.27 -0.41
C PRO A 5 28.98 -9.40 -0.95
N THR A 6 29.55 -10.58 -1.09
CA THR A 6 28.84 -11.79 -1.56
C THR A 6 27.80 -12.27 -0.54
N PRO A 7 26.59 -12.66 -0.97
CA PRO A 7 25.56 -13.14 -0.05
C PRO A 7 26.01 -14.45 0.64
N LEU A 8 25.52 -14.70 1.84
CA LEU A 8 25.89 -15.83 2.71
C LEU A 8 27.33 -15.82 3.24
N GLY A 9 28.13 -14.82 2.85
CA GLY A 9 29.48 -14.61 3.38
C GLY A 9 29.52 -13.68 4.60
N PRO A 10 30.66 -13.60 5.29
CA PRO A 10 30.88 -12.59 6.32
C PRO A 10 30.67 -11.17 5.76
N GLY A 11 29.81 -10.40 6.42
CA GLY A 11 29.50 -9.02 6.00
C GLY A 11 28.53 -8.92 4.82
N ALA A 12 27.83 -10.00 4.45
CA ALA A 12 26.78 -9.96 3.45
C ALA A 12 25.76 -8.83 3.73
N VAL A 13 25.40 -8.10 2.69
CA VAL A 13 24.40 -7.02 2.76
C VAL A 13 23.03 -7.65 2.55
N LYS A 14 22.15 -7.49 3.54
CA LYS A 14 20.83 -8.13 3.56
C LYS A 14 19.71 -7.14 3.31
N VAL A 15 18.73 -7.54 2.53
CA VAL A 15 17.41 -6.88 2.44
C VAL A 15 16.34 -7.83 2.96
N LEU A 16 15.32 -7.26 3.59
CA LEU A 16 14.20 -8.02 4.15
C LEU A 16 12.89 -7.53 3.54
N LEU A 17 12.13 -8.43 2.92
CA LEU A 17 10.80 -8.15 2.38
C LEU A 17 9.72 -8.59 3.37
N LEU A 18 8.75 -7.70 3.64
CA LEU A 18 7.53 -8.01 4.41
C LEU A 18 6.36 -8.10 3.43
N GLY A 19 5.98 -9.33 3.08
CA GLY A 19 5.17 -9.64 1.90
C GLY A 19 6.06 -10.23 0.81
N GLY A 20 5.71 -11.42 0.36
CA GLY A 20 6.44 -12.21 -0.62
C GLY A 20 5.61 -12.52 -1.86
N GLY A 21 4.70 -11.63 -2.26
CA GLY A 21 3.90 -11.77 -3.47
C GLY A 21 4.73 -11.74 -4.77
N GLU A 22 4.05 -11.70 -5.90
CA GLU A 22 4.67 -11.65 -7.23
C GLU A 22 5.51 -10.38 -7.44
N LEU A 23 5.10 -9.23 -6.92
CA LEU A 23 5.90 -8.00 -7.00
C LEU A 23 7.16 -8.11 -6.14
N GLY A 24 7.02 -8.62 -4.91
CA GLY A 24 8.15 -8.92 -4.03
C GLY A 24 9.13 -9.92 -4.62
N LYS A 25 8.65 -10.84 -5.47
CA LYS A 25 9.50 -11.81 -6.17
C LYS A 25 10.42 -11.13 -7.18
N GLU A 26 9.93 -10.16 -7.95
CA GLU A 26 10.77 -9.39 -8.88
C GLU A 26 11.79 -8.53 -8.14
N VAL A 27 11.39 -7.90 -7.03
CA VAL A 27 12.32 -7.17 -6.14
C VAL A 27 13.41 -8.11 -5.60
N ALA A 28 13.04 -9.31 -5.17
CA ALA A 28 13.99 -10.33 -4.71
C ALA A 28 14.96 -10.78 -5.82
N ILE A 29 14.48 -10.95 -7.05
CA ILE A 29 15.33 -11.30 -8.21
C ILE A 29 16.34 -10.20 -8.49
N GLU A 30 15.93 -8.93 -8.51
CA GLU A 30 16.85 -7.80 -8.72
C GLU A 30 17.87 -7.67 -7.57
N ALA A 31 17.43 -7.88 -6.33
CA ALA A 31 18.33 -7.91 -5.18
C ALA A 31 19.37 -9.05 -5.32
N GLN A 32 18.95 -10.25 -5.75
CA GLN A 32 19.88 -11.35 -6.03
C GLN A 32 20.87 -11.01 -7.16
N ARG A 33 20.42 -10.36 -8.23
CA ARG A 33 21.29 -9.93 -9.35
C ARG A 33 22.39 -8.97 -8.89
N LEU A 34 22.12 -8.16 -7.86
CA LEU A 34 23.09 -7.27 -7.22
C LEU A 34 24.00 -7.98 -6.19
N GLY A 35 23.76 -9.27 -5.91
CA GLY A 35 24.49 -10.02 -4.88
C GLY A 35 24.03 -9.71 -3.45
N LEU A 36 22.82 -9.19 -3.27
CA LEU A 36 22.25 -8.98 -1.94
C LEU A 36 21.72 -10.30 -1.38
N GLU A 37 21.84 -10.45 -0.08
CA GLU A 37 21.20 -11.52 0.65
C GLU A 37 19.75 -11.15 0.92
N VAL A 38 18.82 -12.05 0.60
CA VAL A 38 17.39 -11.77 0.56
C VAL A 38 16.67 -12.60 1.61
N VAL A 39 15.98 -11.93 2.52
CA VAL A 39 15.09 -12.53 3.51
C VAL A 39 13.66 -12.17 3.18
N VAL A 40 12.76 -13.14 3.15
CA VAL A 40 11.33 -12.90 2.90
C VAL A 40 10.51 -13.33 4.12
N VAL A 41 9.59 -12.48 4.54
CA VAL A 41 8.61 -12.76 5.59
C VAL A 41 7.22 -12.70 4.98
N ASP A 42 6.39 -13.72 5.21
CA ASP A 42 4.99 -13.72 4.76
C ASP A 42 4.11 -14.46 5.78
N ARG A 43 2.78 -14.37 5.61
CA ARG A 43 1.77 -15.04 6.46
C ARG A 43 1.56 -16.51 6.08
N TYR A 44 2.07 -16.95 4.93
CA TYR A 44 1.95 -18.32 4.46
C TYR A 44 3.28 -18.82 3.89
N ASP A 45 3.51 -20.13 3.95
CA ASP A 45 4.70 -20.76 3.38
C ASP A 45 4.61 -20.78 1.84
N TRP A 46 5.76 -20.85 1.17
CA TRP A 46 5.85 -20.90 -0.29
C TRP A 46 5.24 -19.68 -1.01
N ALA A 47 5.26 -18.50 -0.38
CA ALA A 47 4.96 -17.25 -1.08
C ALA A 47 5.93 -17.07 -2.28
N PRO A 48 5.48 -16.48 -3.41
CA PRO A 48 6.28 -16.38 -4.65
C PRO A 48 7.74 -15.93 -4.47
N ALA A 49 7.99 -14.90 -3.66
CA ALA A 49 9.34 -14.38 -3.40
C ALA A 49 10.20 -15.33 -2.56
N MET A 50 9.59 -16.20 -1.74
CA MET A 50 10.34 -17.21 -0.97
C MET A 50 11.03 -18.25 -1.86
N HIS A 51 10.56 -18.44 -3.10
CA HIS A 51 11.19 -19.36 -4.06
C HIS A 51 12.58 -18.90 -4.48
N VAL A 52 12.84 -17.60 -4.39
CA VAL A 52 14.07 -16.92 -4.79
C VAL A 52 14.70 -16.18 -3.61
N ALA A 53 14.40 -16.59 -2.36
CA ALA A 53 14.99 -16.00 -1.16
C ALA A 53 16.09 -16.89 -0.59
N HIS A 54 17.03 -16.29 0.12
CA HIS A 54 18.06 -17.03 0.86
C HIS A 54 17.51 -17.59 2.18
N ARG A 55 16.60 -16.84 2.82
CA ARG A 55 15.88 -17.26 4.03
C ARG A 55 14.42 -16.82 3.97
N ARG A 56 13.57 -17.59 4.64
CA ARG A 56 12.13 -17.29 4.74
C ARG A 56 11.59 -17.47 6.16
N TYR A 57 10.62 -16.64 6.50
CA TYR A 57 9.88 -16.69 7.76
C TYR A 57 8.38 -16.68 7.48
N VAL A 58 7.63 -17.52 8.20
CA VAL A 58 6.16 -17.58 8.10
C VAL A 58 5.57 -17.12 9.42
N VAL A 59 5.07 -15.89 9.48
CA VAL A 59 4.49 -15.28 10.69
C VAL A 59 3.32 -14.37 10.35
N ASN A 60 2.47 -14.10 11.33
CA ASN A 60 1.50 -13.02 11.19
C ASN A 60 2.23 -11.66 11.21
N MET A 61 2.32 -10.98 10.07
CA MET A 61 3.01 -9.68 9.99
C MET A 61 2.24 -8.52 10.67
N LEU A 62 1.02 -8.77 11.16
CA LEU A 62 0.33 -7.86 12.06
C LEU A 62 0.80 -7.99 13.52
N ASP A 63 1.49 -9.08 13.87
CA ASP A 63 2.17 -9.22 15.16
C ASP A 63 3.46 -8.39 15.16
N ALA A 64 3.40 -7.27 15.89
CA ALA A 64 4.53 -6.37 16.04
C ALA A 64 5.78 -7.05 16.60
N GLY A 65 5.62 -7.91 17.62
CA GLY A 65 6.75 -8.56 18.27
C GLY A 65 7.44 -9.55 17.33
N ALA A 66 6.66 -10.27 16.52
CA ALA A 66 7.21 -11.17 15.51
C ALA A 66 8.00 -10.41 14.44
N VAL A 67 7.46 -9.31 13.91
CA VAL A 67 8.13 -8.49 12.89
C VAL A 67 9.43 -7.89 13.45
N GLU A 68 9.38 -7.28 14.64
CA GLU A 68 10.57 -6.69 15.28
C GLU A 68 11.66 -7.74 15.53
N ALA A 69 11.30 -8.90 16.08
CA ALA A 69 12.26 -9.96 16.37
C ALA A 69 12.96 -10.50 15.12
N ILE A 70 12.25 -10.62 13.99
CA ILE A 70 12.87 -11.08 12.73
C ILE A 70 13.80 -10.00 12.18
N VAL A 71 13.37 -8.73 12.15
CA VAL A 71 14.21 -7.63 11.65
C VAL A 71 15.48 -7.49 12.50
N GLU A 72 15.37 -7.56 13.82
CA GLU A 72 16.52 -7.49 14.73
C GLU A 72 17.46 -8.69 14.58
N ARG A 73 16.92 -9.89 14.42
CA ARG A 73 17.72 -11.10 14.19
C ARG A 73 18.48 -11.02 12.87
N GLU A 74 17.82 -10.55 11.82
CA GLU A 74 18.40 -10.54 10.47
C GLU A 74 19.32 -9.36 10.24
N ASN A 75 19.08 -8.25 10.94
CA ASN A 75 19.82 -7.00 10.82
C ASN A 75 20.01 -6.55 9.35
N PRO A 76 18.92 -6.37 8.58
CA PRO A 76 19.00 -5.96 7.19
C PRO A 76 19.37 -4.49 7.04
N VAL A 77 19.99 -4.13 5.92
CA VAL A 77 20.24 -2.72 5.57
C VAL A 77 18.97 -1.98 5.13
N ALA A 78 17.95 -2.73 4.72
CA ALA A 78 16.64 -2.20 4.34
C ALA A 78 15.52 -3.21 4.62
N VAL A 79 14.41 -2.71 5.15
CA VAL A 79 13.15 -3.43 5.30
C VAL A 79 12.16 -2.89 4.28
N ILE A 80 11.61 -3.77 3.45
CA ILE A 80 10.79 -3.44 2.27
C ILE A 80 9.39 -4.05 2.47
N PRO A 81 8.41 -3.28 2.97
CA PRO A 81 7.02 -3.72 3.00
C PRO A 81 6.44 -3.74 1.58
N GLU A 82 5.94 -4.89 1.16
CA GLU A 82 5.32 -5.10 -0.16
C GLU A 82 3.80 -5.03 -0.11
N ILE A 83 3.20 -5.29 1.06
CA ILE A 83 1.75 -5.29 1.25
C ILE A 83 1.32 -4.36 2.39
N GLU A 84 0.05 -3.94 2.36
CA GLU A 84 -0.52 -3.11 3.42
C GLU A 84 -0.93 -3.94 4.67
N ALA A 85 -0.71 -5.26 4.68
CA ALA A 85 -1.08 -6.11 5.82
C ALA A 85 0.12 -6.34 6.75
N VAL A 86 0.73 -5.23 7.20
CA VAL A 86 1.90 -5.18 8.08
C VAL A 86 1.64 -4.25 9.25
N ASN A 87 2.22 -4.55 10.41
CA ASN A 87 2.10 -3.69 11.59
C ASN A 87 2.90 -2.39 11.41
N THR A 88 2.23 -1.29 11.07
CA THR A 88 2.87 0.02 10.82
C THR A 88 3.51 0.64 12.06
N GLU A 89 3.02 0.34 13.26
CA GLU A 89 3.64 0.80 14.50
C GLU A 89 4.98 0.12 14.74
N ALA A 90 5.08 -1.17 14.43
CA ALA A 90 6.33 -1.91 14.47
C ALA A 90 7.36 -1.30 13.50
N LEU A 91 6.93 -0.94 12.28
CA LEU A 91 7.79 -0.24 11.33
C LEU A 91 8.29 1.11 11.87
N GLY A 92 7.42 1.89 12.52
CA GLY A 92 7.80 3.14 13.17
C GLY A 92 8.84 2.94 14.28
N ARG A 93 8.64 1.96 15.17
CA ARG A 93 9.61 1.64 16.23
C ARG A 93 10.94 1.13 15.67
N LEU A 94 10.92 0.35 14.59
CA LEU A 94 12.14 -0.09 13.91
C LEU A 94 12.89 1.09 13.28
N GLU A 95 12.19 2.03 12.67
CA GLU A 95 12.78 3.26 12.13
C GLU A 95 13.42 4.11 13.24
N GLU A 96 12.76 4.25 14.40
CA GLU A 96 13.31 4.90 15.60
C GLU A 96 14.56 4.19 16.14
N LYS A 97 14.64 2.86 16.01
CA LYS A 97 15.83 2.05 16.35
C LYS A 97 16.96 2.17 15.31
N GLY A 98 16.75 2.86 14.20
CA GLY A 98 17.75 3.09 13.15
C GLY A 98 17.71 2.13 11.96
N TYR A 99 16.69 1.27 11.87
CA TYR A 99 16.48 0.45 10.66
C TYR A 99 15.92 1.31 9.53
N HIS A 100 16.39 1.07 8.31
CA HIS A 100 15.86 1.76 7.15
C HIS A 100 14.59 1.06 6.64
N ILE A 101 13.42 1.67 6.87
CA ILE A 101 12.17 1.25 6.26
C ILE A 101 12.06 1.91 4.87
N VAL A 102 11.72 1.14 3.85
CA VAL A 102 11.57 1.64 2.48
C VAL A 102 10.11 1.99 2.19
N PRO A 103 9.80 3.21 1.71
CA PRO A 103 10.69 4.39 1.64
C PRO A 103 10.86 5.11 2.99
N ASN A 104 9.91 4.96 3.91
CA ASN A 104 9.98 5.27 5.35
C ASN A 104 8.67 4.79 6.03
N ALA A 105 8.67 4.65 7.35
CA ALA A 105 7.50 4.13 8.08
C ALA A 105 6.27 5.05 7.96
N ARG A 106 6.47 6.38 7.93
CA ARG A 106 5.37 7.35 7.74
C ARG A 106 4.69 7.17 6.39
N ALA A 107 5.46 7.04 5.31
CA ALA A 107 4.92 6.86 3.96
C ALA A 107 4.10 5.59 3.86
N VAL A 108 4.58 4.48 4.44
CA VAL A 108 3.83 3.22 4.51
C VAL A 108 2.53 3.44 5.27
N LYS A 109 2.57 4.02 6.47
CA LYS A 109 1.37 4.29 7.28
C LYS A 109 0.34 5.15 6.53
N THR A 110 0.78 6.25 5.91
CA THR A 110 -0.11 7.16 5.18
C THR A 110 -0.72 6.49 3.95
N ALA A 111 0.07 5.75 3.16
CA ALA A 111 -0.44 5.06 1.97
C ALA A 111 -1.50 3.99 2.29
N MET A 112 -1.42 3.37 3.46
CA MET A 112 -2.36 2.36 3.93
C MET A 112 -3.68 2.93 4.46
N ASN A 113 -3.69 4.22 4.83
CA ASN A 113 -4.86 4.88 5.41
C ASN A 113 -5.46 5.86 4.40
N ARG A 114 -6.62 5.51 3.82
CA ARG A 114 -7.28 6.32 2.79
C ARG A 114 -7.65 7.72 3.29
N ILE A 115 -7.97 7.86 4.58
CA ILE A 115 -8.34 9.16 5.18
C ILE A 115 -7.10 10.03 5.33
N GLU A 116 -6.01 9.50 5.90
CA GLU A 116 -4.75 10.24 6.03
C GLU A 116 -4.19 10.63 4.66
N LEU A 117 -4.17 9.70 3.69
CA LEU A 117 -3.71 9.97 2.33
C LEU A 117 -4.57 11.04 1.64
N ARG A 118 -5.90 10.96 1.78
CA ARG A 118 -6.81 11.95 1.17
C ARG A 118 -6.58 13.35 1.74
N ARG A 119 -6.51 13.49 3.06
CA ARG A 119 -6.25 14.79 3.71
C ARG A 119 -4.90 15.33 3.29
N TRP A 120 -3.86 14.49 3.30
CA TRP A 120 -2.53 14.93 2.90
C TRP A 120 -2.50 15.43 1.46
N ALA A 121 -3.09 14.68 0.51
CA ALA A 121 -3.13 15.07 -0.90
C ALA A 121 -3.97 16.34 -1.14
N ALA A 122 -5.19 16.40 -0.61
CA ALA A 122 -6.14 17.47 -0.92
C ALA A 122 -5.94 18.73 -0.06
N GLU A 123 -5.70 18.57 1.24
CA GLU A 123 -5.70 19.69 2.20
C GLU A 123 -4.30 20.25 2.42
N GLU A 124 -3.28 19.38 2.53
CA GLU A 124 -1.90 19.84 2.75
C GLU A 124 -1.18 20.17 1.44
N LEU A 125 -1.28 19.30 0.42
CA LEU A 125 -0.60 19.50 -0.86
C LEU A 125 -1.43 20.29 -1.88
N GLY A 126 -2.74 20.43 -1.67
CA GLY A 126 -3.63 21.14 -2.59
C GLY A 126 -3.79 20.45 -3.95
N LEU A 127 -3.57 19.13 -4.03
CA LEU A 127 -3.73 18.38 -5.27
C LEU A 127 -5.22 18.23 -5.62
N PRO A 128 -5.57 18.24 -6.92
CA PRO A 128 -6.94 17.99 -7.35
C PRO A 128 -7.36 16.57 -6.96
N THR A 129 -8.46 16.45 -6.22
CA THR A 129 -9.07 15.17 -5.85
C THR A 129 -10.59 15.26 -6.02
N THR A 130 -11.26 14.10 -6.11
CA THR A 130 -12.73 14.00 -6.07
C THR A 130 -13.29 14.64 -4.81
N ARG A 131 -14.50 15.21 -4.85
CA ARG A 131 -15.19 15.63 -3.61
C ARG A 131 -15.25 14.46 -2.63
N TYR A 132 -15.07 14.75 -1.34
CA TYR A 132 -15.10 13.71 -0.31
C TYR A 132 -15.66 14.20 1.03
N ALA A 133 -16.11 13.22 1.82
CA ALA A 133 -16.47 13.37 3.21
C ALA A 133 -16.11 12.09 3.98
N PHE A 134 -16.09 12.16 5.31
CA PHE A 134 -15.81 11.02 6.18
C PHE A 134 -17.02 10.71 7.04
N ALA A 135 -17.16 9.45 7.43
CA ALA A 135 -18.22 9.00 8.33
C ALA A 135 -17.74 7.83 9.20
N GLU A 136 -18.30 7.72 10.39
CA GLU A 136 -18.07 6.60 11.33
C GLU A 136 -19.40 5.94 11.78
N THR A 137 -20.54 6.46 11.33
CA THR A 137 -21.89 5.91 11.58
C THR A 137 -22.72 5.90 10.29
N PRO A 138 -23.81 5.10 10.22
CA PRO A 138 -24.75 5.13 9.09
C PRO A 138 -25.35 6.53 8.85
N GLU A 139 -25.65 7.27 9.91
CA GLU A 139 -26.21 8.62 9.84
C GLU A 139 -25.20 9.60 9.23
N GLU A 140 -23.95 9.57 9.69
CA GLU A 140 -22.86 10.37 9.12
C GLU A 140 -22.58 9.96 7.68
N ALA A 141 -22.69 8.68 7.33
CA ALA A 141 -22.50 8.20 5.97
C ALA A 141 -23.56 8.78 5.02
N TYR A 142 -24.81 8.87 5.48
CA TYR A 142 -25.88 9.52 4.73
C TYR A 142 -25.60 11.02 4.53
N GLU A 143 -25.23 11.74 5.59
CA GLU A 143 -24.86 13.17 5.50
C GLU A 143 -23.65 13.41 4.59
N ALA A 144 -22.66 12.52 4.64
CA ALA A 144 -21.49 12.53 3.77
C ALA A 144 -21.88 12.32 2.31
N CYS A 145 -22.80 11.39 2.01
CA CYS A 145 -23.31 11.19 0.65
C CYS A 145 -24.09 12.41 0.14
N GLU A 146 -24.93 13.03 0.96
CA GLU A 146 -25.63 14.28 0.60
C GLU A 146 -24.65 15.42 0.29
N LYS A 147 -23.59 15.56 1.08
CA LYS A 147 -22.55 16.57 0.88
C LYS A 147 -21.73 16.35 -0.39
N VAL A 148 -21.41 15.10 -0.70
CA VAL A 148 -20.58 14.72 -1.86
C VAL A 148 -21.40 14.73 -3.16
N GLY A 149 -22.69 14.35 -3.08
CA GLY A 149 -23.59 14.14 -4.21
C GLY A 149 -23.56 12.71 -4.74
N TYR A 150 -24.61 12.31 -5.45
CA TYR A 150 -24.75 10.97 -6.05
C TYR A 150 -24.51 11.00 -7.57
N PRO A 151 -23.95 9.92 -8.17
CA PRO A 151 -23.46 8.73 -7.50
C PRO A 151 -22.18 8.99 -6.67
N CYS A 152 -22.02 8.23 -5.59
CA CYS A 152 -20.82 8.25 -4.74
C CYS A 152 -20.34 6.84 -4.41
N LEU A 153 -19.13 6.73 -3.88
CA LEU A 153 -18.51 5.50 -3.40
C LEU A 153 -18.27 5.59 -1.91
N ILE A 154 -18.75 4.62 -1.15
CA ILE A 154 -18.38 4.40 0.25
C ILE A 154 -17.23 3.40 0.27
N LYS A 155 -16.11 3.74 0.91
CA LYS A 155 -14.92 2.90 1.00
C LYS A 155 -14.42 2.87 2.45
N PRO A 156 -14.03 1.71 3.01
CA PRO A 156 -13.47 1.67 4.36
C PRO A 156 -12.11 2.35 4.39
N GLU A 157 -11.76 2.92 5.55
CA GLU A 157 -10.48 3.62 5.78
C GLU A 157 -9.26 2.76 5.40
N MET A 158 -9.32 1.47 5.71
CA MET A 158 -8.26 0.50 5.45
C MET A 158 -8.85 -0.74 4.74
N SER A 159 -8.59 -0.87 3.44
CA SER A 159 -8.86 -2.08 2.65
C SER A 159 -7.93 -2.17 1.44
N SER A 160 -7.80 -3.38 0.88
CA SER A 160 -6.99 -3.65 -0.32
C SER A 160 -7.85 -4.12 -1.48
N SER A 161 -7.34 -3.92 -2.70
CA SER A 161 -7.88 -4.50 -3.94
C SER A 161 -9.37 -4.20 -4.19
N GLY A 162 -9.85 -3.04 -3.75
CA GLY A 162 -11.24 -2.61 -3.95
C GLY A 162 -12.29 -3.27 -3.06
N HIS A 163 -11.91 -4.15 -2.13
CA HIS A 163 -12.86 -4.77 -1.20
C HIS A 163 -13.53 -3.71 -0.32
N GLY A 164 -14.84 -3.84 -0.14
CA GLY A 164 -15.66 -2.89 0.62
C GLY A 164 -15.97 -1.58 -0.09
N HIS A 165 -15.64 -1.43 -1.38
CA HIS A 165 -16.06 -0.26 -2.16
C HIS A 165 -17.49 -0.46 -2.63
N VAL A 166 -18.43 0.32 -2.11
CA VAL A 166 -19.86 0.22 -2.46
C VAL A 166 -20.32 1.48 -3.15
N LYS A 167 -20.90 1.35 -4.35
CA LYS A 167 -21.48 2.47 -5.11
C LYS A 167 -22.90 2.73 -4.65
N VAL A 168 -23.19 3.98 -4.30
CA VAL A 168 -24.54 4.45 -4.00
C VAL A 168 -24.98 5.41 -5.10
N THR A 169 -26.10 5.11 -5.74
CA THR A 169 -26.56 5.83 -6.94
C THR A 169 -27.67 6.84 -6.67
N GLU A 170 -28.37 6.72 -5.54
CA GLU A 170 -29.54 7.53 -5.22
C GLU A 170 -29.64 7.84 -3.72
N PRO A 171 -30.30 8.95 -3.34
CA PRO A 171 -30.47 9.37 -1.95
C PRO A 171 -31.47 8.48 -1.21
N SER A 172 -31.01 7.34 -0.71
CA SER A 172 -31.80 6.41 0.09
C SER A 172 -31.08 6.07 1.38
N ARG A 173 -31.70 6.37 2.53
CA ARG A 173 -31.14 6.08 3.86
C ARG A 173 -30.86 4.59 4.05
N GLU A 174 -31.79 3.74 3.65
CA GLU A 174 -31.65 2.29 3.75
C GLU A 174 -30.51 1.78 2.85
N ALA A 175 -30.39 2.30 1.63
CA ALA A 175 -29.32 1.92 0.72
C ALA A 175 -27.94 2.36 1.25
N VAL A 176 -27.84 3.57 1.79
CA VAL A 176 -26.61 4.10 2.38
C VAL A 176 -26.23 3.31 3.63
N GLU A 177 -27.16 3.00 4.52
CA GLU A 177 -26.90 2.18 5.70
C GLU A 177 -26.38 0.79 5.31
N LYS A 178 -27.03 0.13 4.34
CA LYS A 178 -26.57 -1.16 3.83
C LYS A 178 -25.16 -1.07 3.23
N ALA A 179 -24.91 -0.05 2.41
CA ALA A 179 -23.62 0.18 1.78
C ALA A 179 -22.51 0.48 2.79
N TYR A 180 -22.82 1.25 3.83
CA TYR A 180 -21.92 1.52 4.94
C TYR A 180 -21.58 0.23 5.70
N MET A 181 -22.60 -0.57 6.07
CA MET A 181 -22.42 -1.83 6.78
C MET A 181 -21.61 -2.85 5.97
N GLU A 182 -21.86 -2.94 4.67
CA GLU A 182 -21.07 -3.77 3.75
C GLU A 182 -19.61 -3.29 3.66
N SER A 183 -19.38 -1.99 3.48
CA SER A 183 -18.05 -1.38 3.43
C SER A 183 -17.23 -1.70 4.70
N ILE A 184 -17.79 -1.49 5.89
CA ILE A 184 -17.06 -1.76 7.14
C ILE A 184 -16.87 -3.25 7.43
N SER A 185 -17.69 -4.14 6.88
CA SER A 185 -17.49 -5.59 7.01
C SER A 185 -16.20 -6.07 6.33
N HIS A 186 -15.70 -5.29 5.37
CA HIS A 186 -14.43 -5.51 4.67
C HIS A 186 -13.28 -4.64 5.20
N ALA A 187 -13.52 -3.82 6.23
CA ALA A 187 -12.47 -3.02 6.84
C ALA A 187 -11.44 -3.92 7.53
N ARG A 188 -10.16 -3.58 7.39
CA ARG A 188 -9.09 -4.22 8.15
C ARG A 188 -9.10 -3.72 9.59
N GLY A 189 -9.16 -4.64 10.54
CA GLY A 189 -9.20 -4.33 11.97
C GLY A 189 -10.60 -3.96 12.46
N ALA A 190 -10.69 -3.10 13.47
CA ALA A 190 -11.94 -2.70 14.10
C ALA A 190 -12.42 -1.29 13.70
N SER A 191 -11.78 -0.67 12.70
CA SER A 191 -12.16 0.69 12.27
C SER A 191 -13.54 0.68 11.65
N ARG A 192 -14.38 1.62 12.10
CA ARG A 192 -15.72 1.89 11.55
C ARG A 192 -15.74 3.07 10.59
N ARG A 193 -14.57 3.66 10.34
CA ARG A 193 -14.43 4.86 9.53
C ARG A 193 -14.45 4.51 8.05
N VAL A 194 -15.19 5.31 7.29
CA VAL A 194 -15.27 5.26 5.83
C VAL A 194 -14.96 6.63 5.25
N ILE A 195 -14.51 6.61 4.00
CA ILE A 195 -14.49 7.78 3.13
C ILE A 195 -15.62 7.63 2.11
N VAL A 196 -16.41 8.69 1.93
CA VAL A 196 -17.39 8.85 0.86
C VAL A 196 -16.74 9.73 -0.21
N GLU A 197 -16.65 9.22 -1.43
CA GLU A 197 -16.02 9.92 -2.56
C GLU A 197 -17.00 10.08 -3.72
N GLU A 198 -16.91 11.20 -4.43
CA GLU A 198 -17.65 11.39 -5.68
C GLU A 198 -17.29 10.28 -6.67
N TYR A 199 -18.31 9.67 -7.29
CA TYR A 199 -18.09 8.74 -8.38
C TYR A 199 -17.89 9.52 -9.67
N VAL A 200 -16.68 9.46 -10.21
CA VAL A 200 -16.33 10.10 -11.49
C VAL A 200 -16.34 9.04 -12.58
N GLU A 201 -17.06 9.31 -13.66
CA GLU A 201 -16.91 8.55 -14.90
C GLU A 201 -15.62 8.99 -15.58
N LEU A 202 -14.64 8.09 -15.59
CA LEU A 202 -13.33 8.31 -16.20
C LEU A 202 -13.35 7.74 -17.62
N GLU A 203 -12.87 8.52 -18.59
CA GLU A 203 -12.60 8.01 -19.94
C GLU A 203 -11.40 7.06 -19.92
N THR A 204 -10.40 7.38 -19.10
CA THR A 204 -9.16 6.62 -18.95
C THR A 204 -8.56 6.83 -17.55
N GLU A 205 -7.69 5.92 -17.13
CA GLU A 205 -6.93 6.00 -15.89
C GLU A 205 -5.46 5.72 -16.16
N TYR A 206 -4.57 6.41 -15.43
CA TYR A 206 -3.13 6.26 -15.60
C TYR A 206 -2.45 5.87 -14.28
N THR A 207 -1.48 4.94 -14.37
CA THR A 207 -0.47 4.75 -13.32
C THR A 207 0.83 5.39 -13.77
N VAL A 208 1.30 6.38 -13.01
CA VAL A 208 2.60 7.01 -13.24
C VAL A 208 3.60 6.43 -12.24
N LEU A 209 4.55 5.64 -12.74
CA LEU A 209 5.64 5.11 -11.92
C LEU A 209 6.66 6.22 -11.64
N ALA A 210 6.57 6.82 -10.45
CA ALA A 210 7.52 7.79 -9.95
C ALA A 210 8.60 7.09 -9.11
N TYR A 211 9.88 7.37 -9.40
CA TYR A 211 11.01 6.81 -8.65
C TYR A 211 11.95 7.91 -8.19
N ARG A 212 12.57 7.70 -7.02
CA ARG A 212 13.42 8.67 -6.34
C ARG A 212 14.77 8.02 -6.02
N TRP A 213 15.86 8.66 -6.40
CA TRP A 213 17.22 8.15 -6.18
C TRP A 213 18.20 9.27 -5.86
N LEU A 214 19.41 8.88 -5.45
CA LEU A 214 20.52 9.78 -5.18
C LEU A 214 21.42 9.91 -6.41
N ASP A 215 21.58 11.13 -6.89
CA ASP A 215 22.54 11.56 -7.91
C ASP A 215 23.67 12.32 -7.19
N GLY A 216 24.65 11.56 -6.69
CA GLY A 216 25.60 12.05 -5.69
C GLY A 216 24.87 12.43 -4.40
N ASP A 217 25.04 13.67 -3.95
CA ASP A 217 24.35 14.20 -2.77
C ASP A 217 22.98 14.82 -3.08
N LYS A 218 22.56 14.80 -4.35
CA LYS A 218 21.28 15.39 -4.78
C LYS A 218 20.23 14.32 -4.89
N VAL A 219 19.08 14.56 -4.28
CA VAL A 219 17.92 13.70 -4.47
C VAL A 219 17.21 14.09 -5.77
N ARG A 220 17.00 13.11 -6.64
CA ARG A 220 16.26 13.25 -7.90
C ARG A 220 14.95 12.47 -7.83
N THR A 221 13.94 12.98 -8.51
CA THR A 221 12.67 12.30 -8.73
C THR A 221 12.36 12.41 -10.22
N ASP A 222 12.15 11.27 -10.86
CA ASP A 222 11.74 11.14 -12.26
C ASP A 222 10.51 10.24 -12.32
N THR A 223 9.87 10.24 -13.47
CA THR A 223 8.72 9.42 -13.79
C THR A 223 8.98 8.64 -15.06
N MET A 224 8.50 7.40 -15.12
CA MET A 224 8.36 6.70 -16.39
C MET A 224 7.18 7.25 -17.19
N GLU A 225 7.11 6.92 -18.47
CA GLU A 225 5.92 7.16 -19.27
C GLU A 225 4.69 6.54 -18.58
N PRO A 226 3.57 7.27 -18.46
CA PRO A 226 2.37 6.77 -17.79
C PRO A 226 1.88 5.46 -18.41
N VAL A 227 1.51 4.49 -17.58
CA VAL A 227 0.80 3.29 -18.05
C VAL A 227 -0.68 3.63 -18.10
N GLU A 228 -1.28 3.51 -19.27
CA GLU A 228 -2.72 3.73 -19.46
C GLU A 228 -3.50 2.44 -19.14
N HIS A 229 -4.65 2.58 -18.48
CA HIS A 229 -5.52 1.47 -18.10
C HIS A 229 -6.90 1.62 -18.72
N TRP A 230 -7.34 0.56 -19.42
CA TRP A 230 -8.63 0.52 -20.10
C TRP A 230 -9.64 -0.36 -19.35
N ARG A 231 -10.85 0.16 -19.20
CA ARG A 231 -12.00 -0.51 -18.59
C ARG A 231 -13.14 -0.62 -19.62
N TYR A 232 -13.28 -1.77 -20.28
CA TYR A 232 -14.37 -2.02 -21.25
C TYR A 232 -15.70 -2.29 -20.53
N GLY A 233 -16.30 -1.26 -19.92
CA GLY A 233 -17.63 -1.35 -19.30
C GLY A 233 -17.69 -2.16 -17.98
N GLU A 234 -16.54 -2.61 -17.47
CA GLU A 234 -16.42 -3.28 -16.17
C GLU A 234 -15.68 -2.41 -15.16
N TYR A 235 -15.87 -2.69 -13.86
CA TYR A 235 -15.17 -1.97 -12.80
C TYR A 235 -13.68 -2.36 -12.71
N HIS A 236 -13.29 -3.57 -13.13
CA HIS A 236 -11.90 -4.03 -13.09
C HIS A 236 -11.13 -3.67 -14.37
N TYR A 237 -9.81 -3.48 -14.26
CA TYR A 237 -8.96 -3.22 -15.43
C TYR A 237 -8.90 -4.44 -16.34
N ILE A 238 -9.01 -4.22 -17.64
CA ILE A 238 -8.94 -5.28 -18.64
C ILE A 238 -7.60 -5.24 -19.37
N GLU A 239 -7.10 -4.05 -19.68
CA GLU A 239 -5.85 -3.85 -20.39
C GLU A 239 -5.01 -2.75 -19.72
N SER A 240 -3.68 -2.91 -19.76
CA SER A 240 -2.69 -1.92 -19.32
C SER A 240 -1.57 -1.86 -20.34
N TRP A 241 -1.28 -0.67 -20.87
CA TRP A 241 -0.31 -0.50 -21.96
C TRP A 241 0.49 0.80 -21.77
N GLN A 242 1.78 0.77 -22.11
CA GLN A 242 2.60 1.99 -22.19
C GLN A 242 2.38 2.62 -23.57
N PRO A 243 1.67 3.76 -23.68
CA PRO A 243 1.35 4.36 -24.97
C PRO A 243 2.63 4.56 -25.78
N SER A 244 2.66 4.00 -26.99
CA SER A 244 3.80 4.00 -27.92
C SER A 244 3.99 5.35 -28.61
#